data_AF-A0A8H9H3V7-F1
#
_entry.id   AF-A0A8H9H3V7-F1
#
_cell.length_a   1.000
_cell.length_b   1.000
_cell.length_c   1.000
_cell.angle_alpha   90.00
_cell.angle_beta   90.00
_cell.angle_gamma   90.00
#
_symmetry.space_group_name_H-M   'P 1'
#
loop_
_entity.id
_entity.type
_entity.pdbx_description
1 polymer ?
#
loop_
_entity_poly.entity_id
_entity_poly.type
_entity_poly.pdbx_seq_one_letter_code
_entity_poly.pdbx_strand_id
1 'polypeptide(L)'
;MLLAYADESLTCDRYSMVALLAPKDQAIFLTRTLDEVVAGAAQAYGVVPPAQLHDMDLSHGNRGWEPIVKTRRVMIGVYHAAFLAIADYEAATGPIPRRPAGDDAA
;
A
#
# COMPACT_ATOMS: atom_id res chain seq x y z
N MET A 1 2.24 -19.30 10.82
CA MET A 1 2.00 -18.16 11.75
C MET A 1 1.23 -17.10 10.98
N LEU A 2 0.20 -16.50 11.57
CA LEU A 2 -0.54 -15.39 10.97
C LEU A 2 -0.04 -14.06 11.53
N LEU A 3 0.04 -13.04 10.68
CA LEU A 3 0.26 -11.65 11.02
C LEU A 3 -1.10 -10.94 10.95
N ALA A 4 -1.41 -10.15 11.98
CA ALA A 4 -2.59 -9.30 12.00
C ALA A 4 -2.12 -7.85 11.83
N TYR A 5 -2.60 -7.18 10.78
CA TYR A 5 -2.47 -5.73 10.62
C TYR A 5 -3.80 -5.10 11.01
N ALA A 6 -3.78 -4.20 11.99
CA ALA A 6 -4.94 -3.42 12.39
C ALA A 6 -4.73 -1.97 11.98
N ASP A 7 -5.70 -1.41 11.25
CA ASP A 7 -5.73 0.00 10.89
C ASP A 7 -6.99 0.66 11.46
N GLU A 8 -6.83 1.88 11.93
CA GLU A 8 -7.86 2.66 12.58
C GLU A 8 -8.06 3.97 11.85
N SER A 9 -9.31 4.29 11.53
CA SER A 9 -9.69 5.57 10.95
C SER A 9 -10.71 6.25 11.85
N LEU A 10 -10.41 7.49 12.21
CA LEU A 10 -11.25 8.35 13.04
C LEU A 10 -11.58 9.63 12.27
N THR A 11 -12.87 9.89 12.08
CA THR A 11 -13.42 11.19 11.67
C THR A 11 -14.22 11.79 12.83
N CYS A 12 -14.67 13.04 12.69
CA CYS A 12 -15.46 13.72 13.73
C CYS A 12 -16.77 13.00 14.08
N ASP A 13 -17.26 12.13 13.19
CA ASP A 13 -18.55 11.46 13.24
C ASP A 13 -18.45 9.93 13.27
N ARG A 14 -17.28 9.33 13.02
CA ARG A 14 -17.13 7.88 12.91
C ARG A 14 -15.76 7.38 13.35
N TYR A 15 -15.77 6.28 14.07
CA TYR A 15 -14.59 5.46 14.34
C TYR A 15 -14.73 4.12 13.60
N SER A 16 -13.70 3.73 12.85
CA SER A 16 -13.63 2.46 12.14
C SER A 16 -12.31 1.78 12.42
N MET A 17 -12.35 0.47 12.67
CA MET A 17 -11.17 -0.38 12.80
C MET A 17 -11.28 -1.53 11.81
N VAL A 18 -10.22 -1.77 11.06
CA VAL A 18 -10.10 -2.87 10.10
C VAL A 18 -8.91 -3.73 10.48
N ALA A 19 -9.10 -5.04 10.51
CA ALA A 19 -8.01 -5.98 10.73
C ALA A 19 -7.85 -6.89 9.50
N LEU A 20 -6.63 -6.98 8.97
CA LEU A 20 -6.22 -7.90 7.93
C LEU A 20 -5.37 -9.02 8.55
N LEU A 21 -5.82 -10.26 8.40
CA LEU A 21 -5.05 -11.45 8.77
C LEU A 21 -4.38 -12.03 7.52
N ALA A 22 -3.05 -12.11 7.54
CA ALA A 22 -2.26 -12.65 6.45
C ALA A 22 -1.26 -13.70 6.95
N PRO A 23 -0.95 -14.75 6.16
CA PRO A 23 0.18 -15.62 6.45
C PRO A 23 1.47 -14.81 6.58
N LYS A 24 2.29 -15.13 7.60
CA LYS A 24 3.48 -14.35 7.94
C LYS A 24 4.43 -14.19 6.75
N ASP A 25 4.74 -15.28 6.07
CA ASP A 25 5.74 -15.29 5.01
C ASP A 25 5.29 -14.49 3.79
N GLN A 26 3.97 -14.52 3.55
CA GLN A 26 3.28 -13.71 2.54
C GLN A 26 3.34 -12.21 2.86
N ALA A 27 3.04 -11.82 4.10
CA ALA A 27 3.13 -10.44 4.54
C ALA A 27 4.58 -9.91 4.42
N ILE A 28 5.57 -10.70 4.84
CA ILE A 28 6.99 -10.34 4.71
C ILE A 28 7.40 -10.16 3.25
N PHE A 29 6.95 -11.07 2.36
CA PHE A 29 7.23 -10.96 0.94
C PHE A 29 6.68 -9.67 0.36
N LEU A 30 5.38 -9.40 0.56
CA LEU A 30 4.74 -8.21 0.03
C LEU A 30 5.36 -6.92 0.59
N THR A 31 5.68 -6.88 1.90
CA THR A 31 6.41 -5.74 2.49
C THR A 31 7.72 -5.47 1.77
N ARG A 32 8.54 -6.51 1.52
CA ARG A 32 9.82 -6.35 0.81
C ARG A 32 9.63 -5.85 -0.62
N THR A 33 8.67 -6.40 -1.35
CA THR A 33 8.40 -5.96 -2.73
C THR A 33 7.93 -4.51 -2.78
N LEU A 34 7.15 -4.05 -1.79
CA LEU A 34 6.74 -2.65 -1.68
C LEU A 34 7.91 -1.74 -1.26
N ASP A 35 8.81 -2.20 -0.40
CA ASP A 35 10.04 -1.48 -0.07
C ASP A 35 10.95 -1.30 -1.31
N GLU A 36 10.98 -2.30 -2.20
CA GLU A 36 11.71 -2.21 -3.47
C GLU A 36 11.14 -1.13 -4.40
N VAL A 37 9.83 -0.90 -4.39
CA VAL A 37 9.21 0.22 -5.13
C VAL A 37 9.71 1.57 -4.60
N VAL A 38 9.79 1.74 -3.29
CA VAL A 38 10.34 2.96 -2.67
C VAL A 38 11.82 3.11 -3.00
N ALA A 39 12.60 2.03 -2.91
CA ALA A 39 14.03 2.04 -3.25
C ALA A 39 14.26 2.41 -4.72
N GLY A 40 13.45 1.88 -5.64
CA GLY A 40 13.48 2.25 -7.05
C GLY A 40 13.14 3.72 -7.28
N ALA A 41 12.15 4.25 -6.57
CA ALA A 41 11.81 5.68 -6.62
C ALA A 41 12.91 6.57 -6.03
N ALA A 42 13.58 6.12 -4.97
CA ALA A 42 14.73 6.81 -4.38
C ALA A 42 15.89 6.89 -5.40
N GLN A 43 16.19 5.77 -6.05
CA GLN A 43 17.25 5.72 -7.08
C GLN A 43 16.92 6.57 -8.31
N ALA A 44 15.68 6.51 -8.79
CA ALA A 44 15.29 7.17 -10.03
C ALA A 44 14.99 8.67 -9.87
N TYR A 45 14.49 9.08 -8.71
CA TYR A 45 13.89 10.41 -8.52
C TYR A 45 14.35 11.14 -7.24
N GLY A 46 15.26 10.55 -6.47
CA GLY A 46 15.82 11.18 -5.27
C GLY A 46 14.91 11.20 -4.05
N VAL A 47 13.82 10.40 -4.05
CA VAL A 47 12.96 10.16 -2.87
C VAL A 47 13.83 9.78 -1.67
N VAL A 48 13.51 10.31 -0.49
CA VAL A 48 14.33 10.14 0.72
C VAL A 48 13.77 9.01 1.59
N PRO A 49 14.47 7.88 1.76
CA PRO A 49 14.06 6.83 2.70
C PRO A 49 14.02 7.32 4.15
N PRO A 50 13.17 6.75 5.03
CA PRO A 50 12.24 5.64 4.78
C PRO A 50 10.83 6.15 4.38
N ALA A 51 10.72 6.77 3.21
CA ALA A 51 9.42 7.19 2.66
C ALA A 51 8.45 6.01 2.59
N GLN A 52 7.23 6.21 3.08
CA GLN A 52 6.20 5.18 3.12
C GLN A 52 5.22 5.36 1.96
N LEU A 53 4.67 4.27 1.43
CA LEU A 53 3.64 4.28 0.38
C LEU A 53 2.26 4.65 0.95
N HIS A 54 2.18 5.73 1.71
CA HIS A 54 0.92 6.33 2.14
C HIS A 54 0.45 7.34 1.09
N ASP A 55 -0.81 7.21 0.66
CA ASP A 55 -1.39 8.06 -0.37
C ASP A 55 -1.29 9.55 -0.05
N MET A 56 -1.56 9.92 1.21
CA MET A 56 -1.45 11.30 1.68
C MET A 56 -0.01 11.82 1.63
N ASP A 57 0.97 11.00 1.98
CA ASP A 57 2.37 11.41 1.95
C ASP A 57 2.88 11.54 0.50
N LEU A 58 2.49 10.61 -0.37
CA LEU A 58 2.85 10.63 -1.79
C LEU A 58 2.23 11.82 -2.55
N SER A 59 0.95 12.08 -2.31
CA SER A 59 0.17 13.12 -3.00
C SER A 59 0.53 14.53 -2.55
N HIS A 60 0.85 14.71 -1.26
CA HIS A 60 1.26 16.00 -0.70
C HIS A 60 2.77 16.20 -0.69
N GLY A 61 3.56 15.17 -1.03
CA GLY A 61 5.01 15.27 -1.07
C GLY A 61 5.64 15.35 0.31
N ASN A 62 5.06 14.69 1.30
CA ASN A 62 5.58 14.69 2.66
C ASN A 62 6.47 13.46 2.89
N ARG A 63 7.23 13.48 3.99
CA ARG A 63 7.95 12.32 4.52
C ARG A 63 8.88 11.66 3.49
N GLY A 64 9.57 12.45 2.68
CA GLY A 64 10.57 11.98 1.72
C GLY A 64 10.10 11.97 0.26
N TRP A 65 8.83 12.26 -0.02
CA TRP A 65 8.27 12.36 -1.38
C TRP A 65 8.32 13.76 -2.00
N GLU A 66 8.88 14.75 -1.29
CA GLU A 66 9.09 16.13 -1.75
C GLU A 66 9.70 16.20 -3.16
N PRO A 67 10.68 15.36 -3.54
CA PRO A 67 11.33 15.43 -4.86
C PRO A 67 10.37 15.19 -6.03
N ILE A 68 9.26 14.47 -5.82
CA ILE A 68 8.35 14.04 -6.88
C ILE A 68 6.98 14.71 -6.86
N VAL A 69 6.67 15.49 -5.82
CA VAL A 69 5.32 16.07 -5.59
C VAL A 69 4.80 16.92 -6.75
N LYS A 70 5.70 17.62 -7.45
CA LYS A 70 5.34 18.47 -8.59
C LYS A 70 5.24 17.69 -9.90
N THR A 71 5.64 16.42 -9.92
CA THR A 71 5.71 15.59 -11.12
C THR A 71 4.66 14.48 -11.04
N ARG A 72 3.39 14.83 -11.29
CA ARG A 72 2.25 13.90 -11.23
C ARG A 72 2.48 12.58 -11.97
N ARG A 73 3.16 12.59 -13.12
CA ARG A 73 3.44 11.36 -13.89
C ARG A 73 4.35 10.40 -13.13
N VAL A 74 5.34 10.91 -12.38
CA VAL A 74 6.23 10.09 -11.55
C VAL A 74 5.45 9.50 -10.38
N MET A 75 4.64 10.31 -9.69
CA MET A 75 3.73 9.84 -8.64
C MET A 75 2.81 8.71 -9.13
N ILE A 76 2.15 8.89 -10.28
CA ILE A 76 1.32 7.84 -10.91
C ILE A 76 2.15 6.59 -11.22
N GLY A 77 3.40 6.76 -11.69
CA GLY A 77 4.32 5.65 -11.93
C GLY A 77 4.65 4.85 -10.66
N VAL A 78 4.84 5.54 -9.53
CA VAL A 78 5.06 4.89 -8.22
C VAL A 78 3.82 4.11 -7.78
N TYR A 79 2.62 4.68 -7.89
CA TYR A 79 1.38 3.94 -7.62
C TYR A 79 1.23 2.72 -8.51
N HIS A 80 1.48 2.88 -9.80
CA HIS A 80 1.39 1.78 -10.75
C HIS A 80 2.36 0.64 -10.39
N ALA A 81 3.60 0.96 -10.03
CA ALA A 81 4.57 -0.04 -9.58
C ALA A 81 4.12 -0.76 -8.30
N ALA A 82 3.55 -0.03 -7.33
CA ALA A 82 2.99 -0.63 -6.12
C ALA A 82 1.79 -1.54 -6.43
N PHE A 83 0.89 -1.14 -7.34
CA PHE A 83 -0.24 -1.97 -7.76
C PHE A 83 0.21 -3.22 -8.50
N LEU A 84 1.24 -3.14 -9.35
CA LEU A 84 1.81 -4.30 -10.01
C LEU A 84 2.43 -5.27 -8.99
N ALA A 85 3.17 -4.77 -8.00
CA ALA A 85 3.71 -5.59 -6.92
C ALA A 85 2.61 -6.36 -6.15
N ILE A 86 1.48 -5.70 -5.88
CA ILE A 86 0.32 -6.32 -5.23
C ILE A 86 -0.35 -7.35 -6.15
N ALA A 87 -0.52 -7.03 -7.43
CA ALA A 87 -1.17 -7.92 -8.40
C ALA A 87 -0.33 -9.17 -8.70
N ASP A 88 0.99 -9.02 -8.84
CA ASP A 88 1.91 -10.14 -9.04
C ASP A 88 1.89 -11.08 -7.83
N TYR A 89 1.79 -10.51 -6.63
CA TYR A 89 1.61 -11.27 -5.40
C TYR A 89 0.27 -12.04 -5.39
N GLU A 90 -0.84 -11.41 -5.79
CA GLU A 90 -2.16 -12.07 -5.91
C GLU A 90 -2.13 -13.21 -6.94
N ALA A 91 -1.51 -12.99 -8.11
CA ALA A 91 -1.35 -14.02 -9.14
C ALA A 91 -0.53 -15.22 -8.65
N ALA A 92 0.51 -14.97 -7.85
CA ALA A 92 1.37 -16.02 -7.28
C ALA A 92 0.72 -16.81 -6.14
N THR A 93 -0.23 -16.21 -5.41
CA THR A 93 -0.83 -16.80 -4.20
C THR A 93 -2.30 -17.24 -4.35
N GLY A 94 -2.90 -16.95 -5.51
CA GLY A 94 -4.33 -17.15 -5.77
C GLY A 94 -5.16 -15.92 -5.39
N PRO A 95 -6.37 -15.77 -5.95
CA PRO A 95 -7.19 -14.59 -5.71
C PRO A 95 -7.49 -14.43 -4.22
N ILE A 96 -7.43 -13.18 -3.74
CA ILE A 96 -7.84 -12.88 -2.36
C ILE A 96 -9.31 -13.29 -2.22
N PRO A 97 -9.67 -14.16 -1.25
CA PRO A 97 -11.05 -14.57 -1.05
C PRO A 97 -11.91 -13.32 -0.82
N ARG A 98 -12.75 -12.97 -1.78
CA ARG A 98 -13.72 -11.89 -1.58
C ARG A 98 -14.84 -12.43 -0.72
N ARG A 99 -15.28 -11.63 0.26
CA ARG A 99 -16.57 -11.89 0.90
C ARG A 99 -17.62 -12.00 -0.22
N PRO A 100 -18.41 -13.09 -0.29
CA PRO A 100 -19.53 -13.11 -1.22
C PRO A 100 -20.39 -11.87 -0.94
N ALA A 101 -20.93 -11.25 -1.99
CA ALA A 101 -21.89 -10.16 -1.83
C ALA A 101 -23.01 -10.69 -0.90
N GLY A 102 -23.03 -10.19 0.34
CA GLY A 102 -24.12 -10.49 1.26
C GLY A 102 -25.34 -9.72 0.79
N ASP A 103 -26.49 -10.37 0.84
CA ASP A 103 -27.80 -9.74 0.73
C ASP A 103 -27.97 -8.71 1.86
N ASP A 104 -27.43 -7.50 1.68
CA ASP A 104 -27.83 -6.32 2.44
C ASP A 104 -29.16 -5.82 1.86
N ALA A 105 -30.18 -6.66 1.94
CA ALA A 105 -31.56 -6.37 1.59
C ALA A 105 -32.48 -7.07 2.60
N ALA A 106 -32.56 -6.51 3.80
CA ALA A 106 -33.70 -6.63 4.71
C ALA A 106 -33.70 -5.46 5.72
#